data_AF-A3TFN3-F1
#
_entry.id   AF-A3TFN3-F1
#
_cell.length_a   1.000
_cell.length_b   1.000
_cell.length_c   1.000
_cell.angle_alpha   90.00
_cell.angle_beta   90.00
_cell.angle_gamma   90.00
#
_symmetry.space_group_name_H-M   'P 1'
#
loop_
_entity.id
_entity.type
_entity.pdbx_description
1 polymer ?
#
loop_
_entity_poly.entity_id
_entity_poly.type
_entity_poly.pdbx_seq_one_letter_code
_entity_poly.pdbx_strand_id
1 'polypeptide(L)'
;MLRTALRVRVAAPFALAALTLGMPSVAVAETTPTPSATTSASSTPTPSVSATQTATESATPSATPTGAATASPSPTAAASQTPPAPKLAPQAAPDPTFTVVPLGNYETQQGRYAAHFLAQQLHANGDHFNFPVSEFGTFADTGNTIDAILALDATDTGGTAAAAATAWVEKNVGDYIAYPDSPVSSGGTGKTLILAAAQGRDPHAFGGFDLVAELQKLVTAQGRFGTADNDYGVTINQILPMIALQKAGIAVPDASLAFLGAQQCADGGVRGGLDATTCASDPDATAFAAQAFLALGETARATKALDYLVSRQRADGALTNASGEGANANTTGVAAQAFALGGRDIAYLKAADFIVSLQWKCEVATQYRGGIAFTSANRTISTSNVEQAIRATPQAVLGLVAGSLPTVDNDGVVATTTAQPCAAPTTTTSTPTSTGTSTPTGTGTGSSTPTTGPSTTSGPSTPAGSGLAYTGASPFMPLTIAVLLLLAGAATILVSRRRGTHQ
;
A
#
# COMPACT_ATOMS: atom_id res chain seq x y z
N MET A 1 -11.54 -30.63 -49.13
CA MET A 1 -11.00 -31.37 -47.96
C MET A 1 -9.89 -30.51 -47.35
N LEU A 2 -10.27 -29.61 -46.45
CA LEU A 2 -9.36 -28.63 -45.82
C LEU A 2 -8.78 -29.23 -44.53
N ARG A 3 -7.45 -29.23 -44.40
CA ARG A 3 -6.74 -29.58 -43.17
C ARG A 3 -6.59 -28.33 -42.31
N THR A 4 -7.20 -28.34 -41.13
CA THR A 4 -7.11 -27.31 -40.10
C THR A 4 -5.83 -27.50 -39.29
N ALA A 5 -4.96 -26.50 -39.24
CA ALA A 5 -3.80 -26.47 -38.35
C ALA A 5 -4.23 -25.89 -36.99
N LEU A 6 -4.16 -26.72 -35.95
CA LEU A 6 -4.39 -26.35 -34.56
C LEU A 6 -3.15 -25.61 -34.03
N ARG A 7 -3.23 -24.28 -33.89
CA ARG A 7 -2.22 -23.50 -33.16
C ARG A 7 -2.56 -23.52 -31.67
N VAL A 8 -1.82 -24.30 -30.89
CA VAL A 8 -1.79 -24.20 -29.43
C VAL A 8 -1.00 -22.93 -29.09
N ARG A 9 -1.69 -21.90 -28.59
CA ARG A 9 -1.05 -20.77 -27.92
C ARG A 9 -0.83 -21.17 -26.46
N VAL A 10 0.43 -21.36 -26.09
CA VAL A 10 0.85 -21.42 -24.69
C VAL A 10 0.75 -19.99 -24.17
N ALA A 11 -0.33 -19.69 -23.45
CA ALA A 11 -0.42 -18.49 -22.63
C ALA A 11 0.46 -18.71 -21.40
N ALA A 12 1.42 -17.83 -21.17
CA ALA A 12 2.16 -17.73 -19.92
C ALA A 12 1.55 -16.56 -19.12
N PRO A 13 0.84 -16.81 -18.01
CA PRO A 13 0.37 -15.75 -17.13
C PRO A 13 1.08 -15.86 -15.78
N PHE A 14 2.24 -15.22 -15.62
CA PHE A 14 2.88 -15.07 -14.30
C PHE A 14 3.73 -13.80 -14.28
N ALA A 15 3.08 -12.67 -13.98
CA ALA A 15 3.73 -11.44 -13.49
C ALA A 15 2.72 -10.43 -12.91
N LEU A 16 1.42 -10.54 -13.23
CA LEU A 16 0.45 -9.48 -12.93
C LEU A 16 -0.19 -9.51 -11.52
N ALA A 17 0.03 -10.57 -10.73
CA ALA A 17 -0.53 -10.67 -9.38
C ALA A 17 0.16 -9.76 -8.34
N ALA A 18 1.33 -9.18 -8.67
CA ALA A 18 2.06 -8.28 -7.77
C ALA A 18 1.57 -6.82 -7.82
N LEU A 19 0.63 -6.47 -8.72
CA LEU A 19 0.19 -5.09 -8.92
C LEU A 19 -1.06 -4.68 -8.13
N THR A 20 -1.79 -5.61 -7.51
CA THR A 20 -3.08 -5.29 -6.85
C THR A 20 -3.05 -5.31 -5.32
N LEU A 21 -1.95 -5.75 -4.70
CA LEU A 21 -1.68 -5.63 -3.27
C LEU A 21 -0.19 -5.36 -3.13
N GLY A 22 0.19 -4.45 -2.25
CA GLY A 22 1.58 -4.24 -1.84
C GLY A 22 2.17 -5.42 -1.06
N MET A 23 2.12 -6.63 -1.61
CA MET A 23 2.85 -7.78 -1.10
C MET A 23 4.32 -7.67 -1.55
N PRO A 24 5.31 -7.70 -0.66
CA PRO A 24 6.69 -7.80 -1.07
C PRO A 24 6.96 -9.19 -1.66
N SER A 25 7.74 -9.22 -2.74
CA SER A 25 8.14 -10.44 -3.43
C SER A 25 8.90 -11.39 -2.50
N VAL A 26 8.46 -12.65 -2.44
CA VAL A 26 9.27 -13.75 -1.91
C VAL A 26 10.50 -13.90 -2.81
N ALA A 27 11.69 -13.89 -2.20
CA ALA A 27 12.95 -14.19 -2.86
C ALA A 27 12.89 -15.57 -3.55
N VAL A 28 12.98 -15.57 -4.88
CA VAL A 28 13.19 -16.79 -5.66
C VAL A 28 14.67 -17.18 -5.54
N ALA A 29 14.92 -18.41 -5.11
CA ALA A 29 16.24 -18.99 -5.09
C ALA A 29 16.77 -19.14 -6.52
N GLU A 30 17.83 -18.41 -6.83
CA GLU A 30 18.49 -18.40 -8.14
C GLU A 30 19.26 -19.72 -8.35
N THR A 31 18.89 -20.48 -9.38
CA THR A 31 19.71 -21.55 -9.92
C THR A 31 20.79 -20.93 -10.80
N THR A 32 22.04 -21.05 -10.40
CA THR A 32 23.24 -20.65 -11.14
C THR A 32 23.45 -21.52 -12.39
N PRO A 33 23.73 -20.92 -13.57
CA PRO A 33 24.49 -21.59 -14.61
C PRO A 33 25.94 -21.07 -14.68
N THR A 34 26.88 -22.01 -14.65
CA THR A 34 28.34 -21.87 -14.84
C THR A 34 28.67 -21.52 -16.31
N PRO A 35 29.79 -20.81 -16.60
CA PRO A 35 29.91 -19.97 -17.80
C PRO A 35 30.53 -20.68 -19.02
N SER A 36 30.38 -20.08 -20.20
CA SER A 36 31.30 -20.29 -21.32
C SER A 36 31.47 -19.02 -22.15
N ALA A 37 32.71 -18.83 -22.59
CA ALA A 37 33.30 -17.61 -23.11
C ALA A 37 33.03 -17.37 -24.59
N THR A 38 33.15 -16.11 -25.05
CA THR A 38 34.20 -15.64 -25.99
C THR A 38 33.74 -14.42 -26.84
N THR A 39 34.67 -13.46 -26.98
CA THR A 39 34.86 -12.41 -28.01
C THR A 39 33.96 -11.16 -28.10
N SER A 40 34.56 -10.05 -27.67
CA SER A 40 34.86 -8.81 -28.42
C SER A 40 33.90 -8.30 -29.51
N ALA A 41 33.39 -7.07 -29.37
CA ALA A 41 33.93 -5.88 -30.04
C ALA A 41 33.10 -4.61 -29.74
N SER A 42 33.79 -3.48 -29.78
CA SER A 42 33.40 -2.11 -29.45
C SER A 42 32.57 -1.42 -30.56
N SER A 43 31.64 -0.53 -30.19
CA SER A 43 31.57 0.85 -30.72
C SER A 43 30.39 1.64 -30.13
N THR A 44 30.67 2.89 -29.75
CA THR A 44 29.74 3.94 -29.29
C THR A 44 29.46 4.93 -30.45
N PRO A 45 28.67 6.02 -30.30
CA PRO A 45 27.35 6.20 -30.93
C PRO A 45 27.29 7.40 -31.90
N THR A 46 26.19 7.59 -32.66
CA THR A 46 25.75 8.93 -33.16
C THR A 46 24.27 8.92 -33.56
N PRO A 47 23.48 10.00 -33.29
CA PRO A 47 22.06 10.09 -33.62
C PRO A 47 21.81 10.69 -35.02
N SER A 48 20.60 10.54 -35.55
CA SER A 48 20.13 11.31 -36.69
C SER A 48 18.68 11.75 -36.53
N VAL A 49 18.47 13.01 -36.90
CA VAL A 49 17.27 13.85 -36.86
C VAL A 49 16.68 14.01 -38.26
N SER A 50 15.43 14.48 -38.31
CA SER A 50 14.64 15.03 -39.45
C SER A 50 13.60 14.05 -40.04
N ALA A 51 12.41 14.46 -40.47
CA ALA A 51 11.91 15.78 -40.84
C ALA A 51 10.37 15.91 -40.72
N THR A 52 9.96 17.15 -40.43
CA THR A 52 8.80 17.93 -40.89
C THR A 52 7.92 17.37 -42.01
N GLN A 53 6.59 17.54 -41.87
CA GLN A 53 5.72 17.88 -43.00
C GLN A 53 4.49 18.71 -42.58
N THR A 54 4.03 19.49 -43.55
CA THR A 54 3.34 20.78 -43.47
C THR A 54 1.81 20.68 -43.58
N ALA A 55 1.14 21.73 -43.12
CA ALA A 55 -0.30 22.02 -43.16
C ALA A 55 -0.95 22.06 -44.55
N THR A 56 -2.29 21.98 -44.60
CA THR A 56 -3.13 22.67 -45.59
C THR A 56 -4.54 22.94 -45.05
N GLU A 57 -4.94 24.22 -45.06
CA GLU A 57 -6.30 24.80 -44.91
C GLU A 57 -7.22 24.43 -46.09
N SER A 58 -8.55 24.38 -45.89
CA SER A 58 -9.48 25.04 -46.84
C SER A 58 -10.93 25.18 -46.34
N ALA A 59 -11.32 26.45 -46.15
CA ALA A 59 -12.54 27.16 -46.57
C ALA A 59 -13.96 26.55 -46.51
N THR A 60 -14.82 27.31 -45.81
CA THR A 60 -16.29 27.46 -45.93
C THR A 60 -16.72 28.02 -47.30
N PRO A 61 -18.00 27.89 -47.68
CA PRO A 61 -18.74 29.13 -47.97
C PRO A 61 -20.20 29.17 -47.45
N SER A 62 -20.67 30.42 -47.40
CA SER A 62 -21.89 30.97 -46.81
C SER A 62 -23.09 30.97 -47.77
N ALA A 63 -24.33 30.93 -47.24
CA ALA A 63 -25.51 31.56 -47.84
C ALA A 63 -26.70 31.68 -46.85
N THR A 64 -27.23 32.90 -46.73
CA THR A 64 -28.56 33.36 -46.24
C THR A 64 -29.08 34.29 -47.37
N PRO A 65 -30.36 34.71 -47.56
CA PRO A 65 -31.45 34.86 -46.57
C PRO A 65 -32.92 34.66 -47.06
N THR A 66 -33.87 34.91 -46.14
CA THR A 66 -35.18 35.61 -46.32
C THR A 66 -36.47 34.79 -46.13
N GLY A 67 -37.39 35.31 -45.31
CA GLY A 67 -38.84 35.15 -45.52
C GLY A 67 -39.67 34.85 -44.27
N ALA A 68 -40.31 35.87 -43.70
CA ALA A 68 -41.27 35.78 -42.60
C ALA A 68 -42.66 35.28 -43.05
N ALA A 69 -43.35 34.50 -42.20
CA ALA A 69 -44.82 34.45 -42.15
C ALA A 69 -45.32 33.83 -40.84
N THR A 70 -46.21 34.55 -40.17
CA THR A 70 -46.93 34.20 -38.94
C THR A 70 -48.26 33.54 -39.30
N ALA A 71 -48.60 32.37 -38.73
CA ALA A 71 -49.98 31.89 -38.64
C ALA A 71 -50.16 30.86 -37.50
N SER A 72 -51.28 31.00 -36.78
CA SER A 72 -51.70 30.32 -35.54
C SER A 72 -52.17 28.86 -35.72
N PRO A 73 -52.41 28.08 -34.63
CA PRO A 73 -52.36 26.63 -34.60
C PRO A 73 -53.68 25.92 -34.92
N SER A 74 -53.58 24.64 -35.31
CA SER A 74 -54.69 23.67 -35.42
C SER A 74 -54.53 22.55 -34.36
N PRO A 75 -55.62 21.88 -33.95
CA PRO A 75 -55.76 21.34 -32.60
C PRO A 75 -55.10 19.97 -32.37
N THR A 76 -54.65 19.83 -31.13
CA THR A 76 -54.05 18.70 -30.43
C THR A 76 -54.77 17.37 -30.63
N ALA A 77 -54.07 16.37 -31.17
CA ALA A 77 -54.38 14.96 -30.93
C ALA A 77 -53.74 14.56 -29.59
N ALA A 78 -54.58 14.27 -28.59
CA ALA A 78 -54.15 13.82 -27.27
C ALA A 78 -53.55 12.41 -27.36
N ALA A 79 -52.22 12.30 -27.28
CA ALA A 79 -51.56 11.06 -26.93
C ALA A 79 -51.69 10.84 -25.42
N SER A 80 -52.38 9.79 -25.01
CA SER A 80 -52.39 9.30 -23.62
C SER A 80 -50.96 9.01 -23.17
N GLN A 81 -50.41 9.86 -22.32
CA GLN A 81 -49.15 9.60 -21.63
C GLN A 81 -49.46 8.73 -20.41
N THR A 82 -49.01 7.48 -20.44
CA THR A 82 -48.87 6.67 -19.23
C THR A 82 -47.95 7.42 -18.27
N PRO A 83 -48.34 7.66 -17.00
CA PRO A 83 -47.47 8.33 -16.04
C PRO A 83 -46.16 7.54 -15.91
N PRO A 84 -45.00 8.20 -15.89
CA PRO A 84 -43.76 7.52 -15.55
C PRO A 84 -43.92 6.89 -14.17
N ALA A 85 -43.46 5.64 -14.02
CA ALA A 85 -43.39 4.99 -12.72
C ALA A 85 -42.69 5.93 -11.73
N PRO A 86 -43.19 6.08 -10.49
CA PRO A 86 -42.55 6.94 -9.51
C PRO A 86 -41.11 6.48 -9.32
N LYS A 87 -40.16 7.39 -9.62
CA LYS A 87 -38.75 7.21 -9.33
C LYS A 87 -38.66 6.97 -7.83
N LEU A 88 -38.31 5.76 -7.39
CA LEU A 88 -37.93 5.54 -6.00
C LEU A 88 -36.80 6.53 -5.73
N ALA A 89 -37.05 7.50 -4.85
CA ALA A 89 -35.99 8.30 -4.28
C ALA A 89 -34.98 7.32 -3.68
N PRO A 90 -33.67 7.45 -3.97
CA PRO A 90 -32.67 6.70 -3.23
C PRO A 90 -32.93 6.95 -1.75
N GLN A 91 -33.27 5.92 -0.99
CA GLN A 91 -33.08 5.99 0.46
C GLN A 91 -31.58 6.06 0.63
N ALA A 92 -31.02 7.27 0.65
CA ALA A 92 -29.70 7.48 1.22
C ALA A 92 -29.80 6.91 2.65
N ALA A 93 -29.05 5.85 2.92
CA ALA A 93 -28.87 5.41 4.29
C ALA A 93 -28.43 6.65 5.11
N PRO A 94 -28.95 6.84 6.33
CA PRO A 94 -28.43 7.90 7.20
C PRO A 94 -26.91 7.73 7.30
N ASP A 95 -26.17 8.84 7.19
CA ASP A 95 -24.72 8.81 7.34
C ASP A 95 -24.37 8.06 8.63
N PRO A 96 -23.58 6.97 8.56
CA PRO A 96 -23.15 6.30 9.77
C PRO A 96 -22.41 7.31 10.64
N THR A 97 -22.88 7.49 11.88
CA THR A 97 -22.17 8.33 12.84
C THR A 97 -20.86 7.64 13.22
N PHE A 98 -19.76 8.12 12.67
CA PHE A 98 -18.43 7.64 13.02
C PHE A 98 -17.94 8.33 14.30
N THR A 99 -17.33 7.56 15.19
CA THR A 99 -16.64 8.13 16.36
C THR A 99 -15.27 8.61 15.92
N VAL A 100 -15.00 9.91 16.02
CA VAL A 100 -13.66 10.45 15.81
C VAL A 100 -12.86 10.23 17.09
N VAL A 101 -11.75 9.50 17.00
CA VAL A 101 -10.80 9.37 18.12
C VAL A 101 -10.06 10.70 18.27
N PRO A 102 -10.08 11.36 19.45
CA PRO A 102 -9.30 12.57 19.67
C PRO A 102 -7.80 12.23 19.57
N LEU A 103 -7.11 12.78 18.57
CA LEU A 103 -5.67 12.61 18.44
C LEU A 103 -4.92 13.40 19.52
N GLY A 104 -3.82 12.82 20.00
CA GLY A 104 -2.82 13.58 20.73
C GLY A 104 -2.01 14.48 19.79
N ASN A 105 -1.37 15.50 20.38
CA ASN A 105 -0.46 16.39 19.65
C ASN A 105 0.74 15.65 19.06
N TYR A 106 1.13 14.51 19.65
CA TYR A 106 2.31 13.77 19.25
C TYR A 106 2.08 12.96 17.96
N GLU A 107 0.99 12.20 17.90
CA GLU A 107 0.57 11.40 16.73
C GLU A 107 0.35 12.31 15.53
N THR A 108 -0.39 13.41 15.73
CA THR A 108 -0.61 14.44 14.72
C THR A 108 0.72 14.97 14.17
N GLN A 109 1.68 15.27 15.05
CA GLN A 109 2.98 15.79 14.64
C GLN A 109 3.82 14.74 13.89
N GLN A 110 3.83 13.47 14.35
CA GLN A 110 4.53 12.39 13.65
C GLN A 110 3.90 12.10 12.28
N GLY A 111 2.56 12.14 12.17
CA GLY A 111 1.83 12.03 10.91
C GLY A 111 2.25 13.11 9.91
N ARG A 112 2.37 14.37 10.34
CA ARG A 112 2.85 15.48 9.49
C ARG A 112 4.29 15.29 8.99
N TYR A 113 5.17 14.71 9.81
CA TYR A 113 6.53 14.39 9.36
C TYR A 113 6.54 13.27 8.33
N ALA A 114 5.68 12.26 8.49
CA ALA A 114 5.53 11.21 7.51
C ALA A 114 4.89 11.71 6.21
N ALA A 115 3.92 12.62 6.28
CA ALA A 115 3.37 13.32 5.12
C ALA A 115 4.45 14.09 4.35
N HIS A 116 5.40 14.73 5.05
CA HIS A 116 6.53 15.38 4.40
C HIS A 116 7.45 14.37 3.67
N PHE A 117 7.69 13.20 4.25
CA PHE A 117 8.38 12.11 3.56
C PHE A 117 7.63 11.70 2.29
N LEU A 118 6.33 11.41 2.37
CA LEU A 118 5.51 11.01 1.22
C LEU A 118 5.55 12.05 0.11
N ALA A 119 5.37 13.34 0.43
CA ALA A 119 5.41 14.43 -0.54
C ALA A 119 6.76 14.53 -1.25
N GLN A 120 7.87 14.33 -0.53
CA GLN A 120 9.21 14.30 -1.15
C GLN A 120 9.38 13.10 -2.09
N GLN A 121 8.94 11.90 -1.67
CA GLN A 121 9.07 10.68 -2.48
C GLN A 121 8.20 10.74 -3.75
N LEU A 122 7.00 11.34 -3.67
CA LEU A 122 6.16 11.58 -4.84
C LEU A 122 6.86 12.55 -5.80
N HIS A 123 7.29 13.71 -5.30
CA HIS A 123 7.93 14.73 -6.12
C HIS A 123 9.20 14.21 -6.81
N ALA A 124 10.04 13.46 -6.08
CA ALA A 124 11.29 12.89 -6.61
C ALA A 124 11.08 11.92 -7.78
N ASN A 125 9.88 11.36 -7.91
CA ASN A 125 9.54 10.37 -8.93
C ASN A 125 8.55 10.91 -9.97
N GLY A 126 8.30 12.22 -10.02
CA GLY A 126 7.33 12.80 -10.97
C GLY A 126 5.89 12.54 -10.56
N ASP A 127 5.59 12.77 -9.29
CA ASP A 127 4.26 12.75 -8.66
C ASP A 127 3.60 11.37 -8.57
N HIS A 128 4.40 10.30 -8.55
CA HIS A 128 3.92 8.94 -8.34
C HIS A 128 4.98 8.08 -7.65
N PHE A 129 4.57 6.92 -7.14
CA PHE A 129 5.48 5.89 -6.67
C PHE A 129 5.76 4.86 -7.74
N ASN A 130 6.86 4.14 -7.54
CA ASN A 130 7.37 3.16 -8.47
C ASN A 130 7.55 1.80 -7.79
N PHE A 131 7.31 0.73 -8.56
CA PHE A 131 7.59 -0.65 -8.23
C PHE A 131 8.81 -1.13 -9.03
N PRO A 132 9.97 -1.31 -8.39
CA PRO A 132 11.11 -1.93 -9.03
C PRO A 132 10.87 -3.45 -9.14
N VAL A 133 10.92 -3.98 -10.35
CA VAL A 133 10.96 -5.41 -10.63
C VAL A 133 12.32 -5.75 -11.21
N SER A 134 13.09 -6.57 -10.50
CA SER A 134 14.49 -6.88 -10.83
C SER A 134 14.70 -7.36 -12.28
N GLU A 135 13.69 -8.02 -12.86
CA GLU A 135 13.75 -8.58 -14.22
C GLU A 135 13.03 -7.75 -15.29
N PHE A 136 12.10 -6.88 -14.88
CA PHE A 136 11.17 -6.21 -15.81
C PHE A 136 11.26 -4.68 -15.77
N GLY A 137 12.19 -4.14 -14.97
CA GLY A 137 12.39 -2.70 -14.84
C GLY A 137 11.45 -2.09 -13.80
N THR A 138 11.15 -0.80 -13.97
CA THR A 138 10.35 -0.04 -13.03
C THR A 138 8.96 0.22 -13.59
N PHE A 139 7.94 -0.14 -12.83
CA PHE A 139 6.54 0.14 -13.16
C PHE A 139 5.99 1.21 -12.23
N ALA A 140 5.02 1.98 -12.70
CA ALA A 140 4.33 2.88 -11.81
C ALA A 140 3.48 2.08 -10.80
N ASP A 141 3.53 2.49 -9.54
CA ASP A 141 2.76 1.91 -8.45
C ASP A 141 1.55 2.81 -8.16
N THR A 142 0.58 2.78 -9.08
CA THR A 142 -0.63 3.61 -8.99
C THR A 142 -1.42 3.33 -7.72
N GLY A 143 -1.51 2.06 -7.30
CA GLY A 143 -2.22 1.67 -6.08
C GLY A 143 -1.62 2.27 -4.81
N ASN A 144 -0.29 2.25 -4.67
CA ASN A 144 0.39 2.87 -3.52
C ASN A 144 0.45 4.40 -3.64
N THR A 145 0.46 4.93 -4.87
CA THR A 145 0.33 6.38 -5.13
C THR A 145 -1.03 6.90 -4.63
N ILE A 146 -2.11 6.16 -4.89
CA ILE A 146 -3.44 6.47 -4.34
C ILE A 146 -3.40 6.45 -2.81
N ASP A 147 -2.84 5.41 -2.20
CA ASP A 147 -2.74 5.34 -0.73
C ASP A 147 -1.97 6.54 -0.17
N ALA A 148 -0.95 7.03 -0.87
CA ALA A 148 -0.15 8.20 -0.45
C ALA A 148 -0.97 9.49 -0.48
N ILE A 149 -1.81 9.67 -1.51
CA ILE A 149 -2.72 10.82 -1.61
C ILE A 149 -3.67 10.82 -0.42
N LEU A 150 -4.34 9.69 -0.17
CA LEU A 150 -5.27 9.56 0.96
C LEU A 150 -4.58 9.76 2.31
N ALA A 151 -3.32 9.35 2.45
CA ALA A 151 -2.53 9.60 3.65
C ALA A 151 -2.18 11.09 3.84
N LEU A 152 -1.88 11.83 2.77
CA LEU A 152 -1.65 13.27 2.83
C LEU A 152 -2.93 13.99 3.25
N ASP A 153 -4.05 13.66 2.61
CA ASP A 153 -5.38 14.18 2.94
C ASP A 153 -5.70 14.01 4.42
N ALA A 154 -5.58 12.79 4.95
CA ALA A 154 -5.88 12.50 6.35
C ALA A 154 -4.93 13.18 7.36
N THR A 155 -3.78 13.69 6.94
CA THR A 155 -2.86 14.44 7.80
C THR A 155 -3.13 15.95 7.79
N ASP A 156 -4.15 16.40 7.04
CA ASP A 156 -4.49 17.80 6.77
C ASP A 156 -3.32 18.61 6.20
N THR A 157 -2.39 17.97 5.49
CA THR A 157 -1.18 18.62 4.96
C THR A 157 -0.70 18.01 3.63
N GLY A 158 0.05 18.79 2.86
CA GLY A 158 0.62 18.32 1.59
C GLY A 158 -0.36 18.32 0.42
N GLY A 159 -1.42 19.14 0.49
CA GLY A 159 -2.44 19.25 -0.56
C GLY A 159 -1.88 19.53 -1.97
N THR A 160 -0.74 20.22 -2.08
CA THR A 160 -0.08 20.43 -3.39
C THR A 160 0.42 19.12 -3.99
N ALA A 161 1.06 18.27 -3.17
CA ALA A 161 1.58 16.98 -3.61
C ALA A 161 0.43 16.00 -3.89
N ALA A 162 -0.61 15.99 -3.05
CA ALA A 162 -1.82 15.21 -3.24
C ALA A 162 -2.51 15.56 -4.58
N ALA A 163 -2.67 16.85 -4.88
CA ALA A 163 -3.28 17.30 -6.13
C ALA A 163 -2.46 16.95 -7.37
N ALA A 164 -1.13 17.10 -7.30
CA ALA A 164 -0.23 16.74 -8.39
C ALA A 164 -0.25 15.22 -8.67
N ALA A 165 -0.17 14.42 -7.61
CA ALA A 165 -0.25 12.96 -7.72
C ALA A 165 -1.64 12.50 -8.20
N THR A 166 -2.72 13.15 -7.77
CA THR A 166 -4.08 12.88 -8.27
C THR A 166 -4.17 13.13 -9.77
N ALA A 167 -3.63 14.25 -10.27
CA ALA A 167 -3.60 14.55 -11.70
C ALA A 167 -2.76 13.52 -12.48
N TRP A 168 -1.66 13.04 -11.89
CA TRP A 168 -0.88 11.94 -12.46
C TRP A 168 -1.70 10.65 -12.52
N VAL A 169 -2.39 10.27 -11.44
CA VAL A 169 -3.23 9.07 -11.40
C VAL A 169 -4.33 9.18 -12.46
N GLU A 170 -5.04 10.31 -12.53
CA GLU A 170 -6.11 10.55 -13.51
C GLU A 170 -5.63 10.37 -14.96
N LYS A 171 -4.41 10.85 -15.27
CA LYS A 171 -3.82 10.69 -16.60
C LYS A 171 -3.43 9.25 -16.94
N ASN A 172 -3.03 8.45 -15.94
CA ASN A 172 -2.45 7.11 -16.14
C ASN A 172 -3.35 5.98 -15.62
N VAL A 173 -4.58 6.27 -15.22
CA VAL A 173 -5.48 5.33 -14.53
C VAL A 173 -5.77 4.07 -15.35
N GLY A 174 -5.79 4.19 -16.69
CA GLY A 174 -6.02 3.06 -17.60
C GLY A 174 -5.03 1.92 -17.39
N ASP A 175 -3.76 2.21 -17.13
CA ASP A 175 -2.72 1.20 -16.89
C ASP A 175 -2.91 0.46 -15.56
N TYR A 176 -3.70 1.02 -14.65
CA TYR A 176 -3.98 0.42 -13.34
C TYR A 176 -5.29 -0.36 -13.31
N ILE A 177 -6.37 0.19 -13.86
CA ILE A 177 -7.70 -0.41 -13.74
C ILE A 177 -8.09 -1.25 -14.96
N ALA A 178 -7.49 -1.01 -16.12
CA ALA A 178 -7.86 -1.61 -17.40
C ALA A 178 -6.62 -1.82 -18.30
N TYR A 179 -5.55 -2.39 -17.73
CA TYR A 179 -4.30 -2.65 -18.45
C TYR A 179 -4.57 -3.41 -19.76
N PRO A 180 -3.86 -3.12 -20.87
CA PRO A 180 -4.12 -3.75 -22.15
C PRO A 180 -4.24 -5.27 -22.08
N ASP A 181 -5.25 -5.80 -22.78
CA ASP A 181 -5.59 -7.23 -22.83
C ASP A 181 -5.94 -7.87 -21.47
N SER A 182 -6.15 -7.07 -20.42
CA SER A 182 -6.56 -7.52 -19.09
C SER A 182 -8.00 -7.09 -18.79
N PRO A 183 -8.79 -7.92 -18.08
CA PRO A 183 -10.09 -7.50 -17.55
C PRO A 183 -9.98 -6.28 -16.61
N VAL A 184 -11.06 -5.51 -16.49
CA VAL A 184 -11.12 -4.39 -15.55
C VAL A 184 -10.98 -4.89 -14.11
N SER A 185 -10.01 -4.36 -13.37
CA SER A 185 -9.72 -4.75 -11.98
C SER A 185 -10.80 -4.22 -11.03
N SER A 186 -11.45 -5.10 -10.26
CA SER A 186 -12.47 -4.67 -9.28
C SER A 186 -11.86 -3.85 -8.14
N GLY A 187 -10.79 -4.35 -7.53
CA GLY A 187 -10.07 -3.67 -6.46
C GLY A 187 -9.44 -2.35 -6.91
N GLY A 188 -8.78 -2.35 -8.08
CA GLY A 188 -8.16 -1.13 -8.64
C GLY A 188 -9.19 -0.06 -8.97
N THR A 189 -10.32 -0.43 -9.58
CA THR A 189 -11.43 0.50 -9.87
C THR A 189 -12.04 1.04 -8.58
N GLY A 190 -12.30 0.18 -7.59
CA GLY A 190 -12.80 0.59 -6.27
C GLY A 190 -11.87 1.58 -5.58
N LYS A 191 -10.57 1.29 -5.52
CA LYS A 191 -9.56 2.19 -4.93
C LYS A 191 -9.50 3.54 -5.66
N THR A 192 -9.56 3.53 -6.99
CA THR A 192 -9.55 4.75 -7.81
C THR A 192 -10.81 5.60 -7.54
N LEU A 193 -11.96 4.97 -7.36
CA LEU A 193 -13.19 5.70 -7.05
C LEU A 193 -13.14 6.32 -5.65
N ILE A 194 -12.55 5.64 -4.66
CA ILE A 194 -12.28 6.22 -3.33
C ILE A 194 -11.42 7.49 -3.48
N LEU A 195 -10.34 7.44 -4.29
CA LEU A 195 -9.52 8.62 -4.60
C LEU A 195 -10.36 9.74 -5.22
N ALA A 196 -11.13 9.42 -6.28
CA ALA A 196 -11.92 10.42 -6.99
C ALA A 196 -12.88 11.14 -6.04
N ALA A 197 -13.60 10.39 -5.20
CA ALA A 197 -14.50 10.95 -4.20
C ALA A 197 -13.77 11.78 -3.13
N ALA A 198 -12.64 11.29 -2.59
CA ALA A 198 -11.85 12.01 -1.59
C ALA A 198 -11.28 13.33 -2.14
N GLN A 199 -10.91 13.37 -3.42
CA GLN A 199 -10.33 14.54 -4.07
C GLN A 199 -11.37 15.47 -4.72
N GLY A 200 -12.66 15.18 -4.58
CA GLY A 200 -13.74 15.95 -5.23
C GLY A 200 -13.70 15.88 -6.77
N ARG A 201 -13.15 14.81 -7.33
CA ARG A 201 -13.18 14.51 -8.77
C ARG A 201 -14.45 13.75 -9.14
N ASP A 202 -14.92 13.91 -10.36
CA ASP A 202 -16.11 13.21 -10.85
C ASP A 202 -15.81 11.72 -11.09
N PRO A 203 -16.38 10.78 -10.31
CA PRO A 203 -16.14 9.36 -10.50
C PRO A 203 -16.76 8.80 -11.79
N HIS A 204 -17.64 9.56 -12.46
CA HIS A 204 -18.22 9.17 -13.76
C HIS A 204 -17.36 9.59 -14.97
N ALA A 205 -16.28 10.36 -14.76
CA ALA A 205 -15.42 10.87 -15.82
C ALA A 205 -13.92 10.86 -15.50
N PHE A 206 -13.50 10.17 -14.43
CA PHE A 206 -12.12 10.19 -13.94
C PHE A 206 -11.17 9.52 -14.95
N GLY A 207 -10.26 10.30 -15.53
CA GLY A 207 -9.29 9.78 -16.52
C GLY A 207 -9.93 9.18 -17.76
N GLY A 208 -11.18 9.57 -18.07
CA GLY A 208 -11.97 9.03 -19.18
C GLY A 208 -12.78 7.76 -18.82
N PHE A 209 -12.80 7.34 -17.55
CA PHE A 209 -13.58 6.19 -17.09
C PHE A 209 -14.79 6.61 -16.25
N ASP A 210 -15.90 5.89 -16.45
CA ASP A 210 -17.03 5.90 -15.51
C ASP A 210 -16.81 4.77 -14.49
N LEU A 211 -16.13 5.09 -13.39
CA LEU A 211 -15.72 4.11 -12.37
C LEU A 211 -16.93 3.45 -11.70
N VAL A 212 -18.02 4.21 -11.52
CA VAL A 212 -19.27 3.69 -10.95
C VAL A 212 -19.88 2.65 -11.90
N ALA A 213 -20.00 2.99 -13.19
CA ALA A 213 -20.55 2.07 -14.18
C ALA A 213 -19.67 0.82 -14.34
N GLU A 214 -18.34 0.97 -14.32
CA GLU A 214 -17.44 -0.18 -14.35
C GLU A 214 -17.65 -1.12 -13.15
N LEU A 215 -17.72 -0.60 -11.92
CA LEU A 215 -18.00 -1.43 -10.75
C LEU A 215 -19.37 -2.12 -10.83
N GLN A 216 -20.40 -1.41 -11.30
CA GLN A 216 -21.75 -1.98 -11.44
C GLN A 216 -21.79 -3.13 -12.46
N LYS A 217 -21.04 -3.05 -13.57
CA LYS A 217 -20.91 -4.13 -14.55
C LYS A 217 -20.24 -5.37 -13.97
N LEU A 218 -19.38 -5.20 -12.97
CA LEU A 218 -18.65 -6.30 -12.33
C LEU A 218 -19.49 -7.10 -11.32
N VAL A 219 -20.65 -6.59 -10.89
CA VAL A 219 -21.48 -7.28 -9.89
C VAL A 219 -22.09 -8.55 -10.48
N THR A 220 -21.69 -9.69 -9.95
CA THR A 220 -22.30 -10.99 -10.28
C THR A 220 -23.66 -11.15 -9.58
N ALA A 221 -24.48 -12.12 -10.03
CA ALA A 221 -25.76 -12.45 -9.39
C ALA A 221 -25.63 -12.80 -7.90
N GLN A 222 -24.46 -13.29 -7.47
CA GLN A 222 -24.16 -13.64 -6.08
C GLN A 222 -23.67 -12.44 -5.25
N GLY A 223 -23.45 -11.26 -5.87
CA GLY A 223 -22.94 -10.06 -5.20
C GLY A 223 -21.42 -9.87 -5.22
N ARG A 224 -20.66 -10.80 -5.79
CA ARG A 224 -19.21 -10.65 -5.99
C ARG A 224 -18.92 -9.54 -7.02
N PHE A 225 -18.01 -8.62 -6.72
CA PHE A 225 -17.45 -7.66 -7.67
C PHE A 225 -16.33 -8.33 -8.47
N GLY A 226 -16.68 -8.83 -9.64
CA GLY A 226 -15.77 -9.51 -10.55
C GLY A 226 -15.81 -11.03 -10.45
N THR A 227 -14.80 -11.63 -11.07
CA THR A 227 -14.48 -13.06 -11.08
C THR A 227 -12.99 -13.23 -10.75
N ALA A 228 -12.54 -14.48 -10.59
CA ALA A 228 -11.13 -14.76 -10.30
C ALA A 228 -10.13 -14.10 -11.27
N ASP A 229 -10.54 -13.79 -12.51
CA ASP A 229 -9.69 -13.16 -13.52
C ASP A 229 -9.40 -11.66 -13.24
N ASN A 230 -10.19 -11.01 -12.39
CA ASN A 230 -10.10 -9.55 -12.19
C ASN A 230 -10.27 -9.05 -10.75
N ASP A 231 -10.68 -9.95 -9.85
CA ASP A 231 -10.58 -9.76 -8.40
C ASP A 231 -9.45 -10.60 -7.77
N TYR A 232 -8.80 -11.46 -8.55
CA TYR A 232 -7.68 -12.33 -8.14
C TYR A 232 -8.00 -13.27 -6.97
N GLY A 233 -9.28 -13.53 -6.69
CA GLY A 233 -9.74 -14.31 -5.55
C GLY A 233 -9.49 -13.64 -4.21
N VAL A 234 -9.21 -12.33 -4.17
CA VAL A 234 -8.82 -11.60 -2.95
C VAL A 234 -10.01 -10.87 -2.35
N THR A 235 -10.30 -11.08 -1.06
CA THR A 235 -11.45 -10.47 -0.39
C THR A 235 -11.37 -8.94 -0.33
N ILE A 236 -10.18 -8.35 -0.24
CA ILE A 236 -9.99 -6.89 -0.29
C ILE A 236 -10.54 -6.31 -1.61
N ASN A 237 -10.45 -7.04 -2.73
CA ASN A 237 -10.97 -6.61 -4.03
C ASN A 237 -12.51 -6.66 -4.10
N GLN A 238 -13.17 -7.39 -3.19
CA GLN A 238 -14.62 -7.28 -2.95
C GLN A 238 -14.96 -6.06 -2.10
N ILE A 239 -14.11 -5.74 -1.12
CA ILE A 239 -14.37 -4.71 -0.10
C ILE A 239 -14.21 -3.29 -0.65
N LEU A 240 -13.15 -3.03 -1.42
CA LEU A 240 -12.85 -1.68 -1.93
C LEU A 240 -13.99 -1.10 -2.80
N PRO A 241 -14.61 -1.85 -3.74
CA PRO A 241 -15.81 -1.39 -4.45
C PRO A 241 -16.97 -1.00 -3.54
N MET A 242 -17.16 -1.71 -2.42
CA MET A 242 -18.26 -1.43 -1.50
C MET A 242 -18.03 -0.11 -0.75
N ILE A 243 -16.80 0.13 -0.25
CA ILE A 243 -16.42 1.41 0.35
C ILE A 243 -16.53 2.54 -0.68
N ALA A 244 -16.06 2.29 -1.90
CA ALA A 244 -16.10 3.25 -3.01
C ALA A 244 -17.52 3.73 -3.32
N LEU A 245 -18.44 2.80 -3.56
CA LEU A 245 -19.84 3.14 -3.88
C LEU A 245 -20.50 3.89 -2.72
N GLN A 246 -20.30 3.46 -1.47
CA GLN A 246 -20.80 4.18 -0.30
C GLN A 246 -20.28 5.61 -0.26
N LYS A 247 -18.96 5.81 -0.43
CA LYS A 247 -18.33 7.12 -0.40
C LYS A 247 -18.83 8.05 -1.52
N ALA A 248 -19.18 7.49 -2.68
CA ALA A 248 -19.79 8.24 -3.78
C ALA A 248 -21.30 8.45 -3.64
N GLY A 249 -21.92 8.05 -2.52
CA GLY A 249 -23.37 8.16 -2.31
C GLY A 249 -24.19 7.21 -3.19
N ILE A 250 -23.57 6.16 -3.73
CA ILE A 250 -24.21 5.14 -4.56
C ILE A 250 -24.58 3.93 -3.69
N ALA A 251 -25.81 3.45 -3.84
CA ALA A 251 -26.28 2.28 -3.09
C ALA A 251 -25.42 1.03 -3.42
N VAL A 252 -24.90 0.38 -2.38
CA VAL A 252 -24.23 -0.91 -2.50
C VAL A 252 -25.29 -2.01 -2.63
N PRO A 253 -25.16 -2.95 -3.59
CA PRO A 253 -26.11 -4.05 -3.71
C PRO A 253 -26.18 -4.91 -2.44
N ASP A 254 -27.39 -5.22 -1.96
CA ASP A 254 -27.60 -6.09 -0.78
C ASP A 254 -26.92 -7.46 -0.95
N ALA A 255 -26.93 -8.00 -2.18
CA ALA A 255 -26.25 -9.25 -2.50
C ALA A 255 -24.73 -9.15 -2.26
N SER A 256 -24.11 -8.01 -2.56
CA SER A 256 -22.68 -7.78 -2.32
C SER A 256 -22.35 -7.71 -0.83
N LEU A 257 -23.25 -7.14 -0.03
CA LEU A 257 -23.11 -7.14 1.41
C LEU A 257 -23.30 -8.53 2.01
N ALA A 258 -24.30 -9.29 1.54
CA ALA A 258 -24.48 -10.68 1.92
C ALA A 258 -23.27 -11.54 1.53
N PHE A 259 -22.70 -11.30 0.34
CA PHE A 259 -21.51 -11.98 -0.14
C PHE A 259 -20.28 -11.71 0.74
N LEU A 260 -20.03 -10.45 1.10
CA LEU A 260 -18.96 -10.10 2.06
C LEU A 260 -19.23 -10.70 3.44
N GLY A 261 -20.47 -10.68 3.90
CA GLY A 261 -20.88 -11.30 5.17
C GLY A 261 -20.59 -12.80 5.22
N ALA A 262 -20.69 -13.52 4.10
CA ALA A 262 -20.34 -14.94 4.01
C ALA A 262 -18.82 -15.20 4.11
N GLN A 263 -17.99 -14.16 3.93
CA GLN A 263 -16.54 -14.25 4.10
C GLN A 263 -16.11 -14.15 5.57
N GLN A 264 -16.99 -13.65 6.45
CA GLN A 264 -16.74 -13.56 7.88
C GLN A 264 -16.79 -14.95 8.53
N CYS A 265 -15.71 -15.31 9.20
CA CYS A 265 -15.52 -16.56 9.91
C CYS A 265 -16.21 -16.54 11.28
N ALA A 266 -16.33 -17.72 11.90
CA ALA A 266 -16.98 -17.89 13.20
C ALA A 266 -16.26 -17.14 14.34
N ASP A 267 -14.94 -16.91 14.21
CA ASP A 267 -14.13 -16.14 15.15
C ASP A 267 -14.27 -14.62 14.98
N GLY A 268 -15.10 -14.17 14.03
CA GLY A 268 -15.36 -12.76 13.73
C GLY A 268 -14.42 -12.15 12.70
N GLY A 269 -13.28 -12.79 12.40
CA GLY A 269 -12.38 -12.36 11.34
C GLY A 269 -12.95 -12.63 9.95
N VAL A 270 -12.31 -12.10 8.91
CA VAL A 270 -12.70 -12.26 7.51
C VAL A 270 -11.59 -12.96 6.75
N ARG A 271 -11.95 -13.93 5.91
CA ARG A 271 -10.96 -14.68 5.13
C ARG A 271 -10.26 -13.79 4.09
N GLY A 272 -8.98 -14.04 3.84
CA GLY A 272 -8.21 -13.31 2.82
C GLY A 272 -8.58 -13.68 1.37
N GLY A 273 -8.96 -14.95 1.14
CA GLY A 273 -9.32 -15.46 -0.18
C GLY A 273 -10.82 -15.73 -0.33
N LEU A 274 -11.45 -15.18 -1.37
CA LEU A 274 -12.88 -15.31 -1.68
C LEU A 274 -13.30 -16.76 -1.96
N ASP A 275 -12.40 -17.54 -2.55
CA ASP A 275 -12.64 -18.91 -3.01
C ASP A 275 -12.07 -19.96 -2.03
N ALA A 276 -11.59 -19.53 -0.86
CA ALA A 276 -11.03 -20.43 0.14
C ALA A 276 -12.09 -21.39 0.71
N THR A 277 -11.82 -22.69 0.68
CA THR A 277 -12.73 -23.74 1.17
C THR A 277 -12.85 -23.73 2.69
N THR A 278 -11.76 -23.43 3.39
CA THR A 278 -11.73 -23.22 4.84
C THR A 278 -11.77 -21.72 5.13
N CYS A 279 -12.57 -21.35 6.12
CA CYS A 279 -12.58 -19.97 6.60
C CYS A 279 -11.36 -19.76 7.53
N ALA A 280 -10.30 -19.19 6.97
CA ALA A 280 -9.12 -18.77 7.72
C ALA A 280 -9.07 -17.25 7.73
N SER A 281 -9.29 -16.66 8.90
CA SER A 281 -9.30 -15.21 9.09
C SER A 281 -7.94 -14.59 8.82
N ASP A 282 -7.96 -13.52 8.03
CA ASP A 282 -6.80 -12.72 7.63
C ASP A 282 -6.92 -11.31 8.26
N PRO A 283 -5.93 -10.84 9.03
CA PRO A 283 -6.02 -9.54 9.70
C PRO A 283 -6.19 -8.35 8.75
N ASP A 284 -5.56 -8.35 7.57
CA ASP A 284 -5.69 -7.26 6.61
C ASP A 284 -7.13 -7.20 6.05
N ALA A 285 -7.62 -8.33 5.51
CA ALA A 285 -9.00 -8.44 5.02
C ALA A 285 -10.03 -8.12 6.11
N THR A 286 -9.76 -8.51 7.36
CA THR A 286 -10.63 -8.20 8.50
C THR A 286 -10.67 -6.69 8.79
N ALA A 287 -9.53 -6.00 8.73
CA ALA A 287 -9.46 -4.56 8.96
C ALA A 287 -10.18 -3.76 7.86
N PHE A 288 -10.00 -4.13 6.59
CA PHE A 288 -10.78 -3.55 5.49
C PHE A 288 -12.28 -3.84 5.63
N ALA A 289 -12.65 -5.07 5.99
CA ALA A 289 -14.05 -5.45 6.14
C ALA A 289 -14.72 -4.72 7.32
N ALA A 290 -14.01 -4.50 8.43
CA ALA A 290 -14.50 -3.71 9.54
C ALA A 290 -14.87 -2.29 9.09
N GLN A 291 -14.01 -1.64 8.28
CA GLN A 291 -14.31 -0.32 7.72
C GLN A 291 -15.55 -0.34 6.83
N ALA A 292 -15.68 -1.32 5.92
CA ALA A 292 -16.86 -1.45 5.06
C ALA A 292 -18.14 -1.75 5.84
N PHE A 293 -18.09 -2.65 6.84
CA PHE A 293 -19.24 -2.94 7.68
C PHE A 293 -19.70 -1.71 8.46
N LEU A 294 -18.78 -0.90 9.01
CA LEU A 294 -19.13 0.36 9.67
C LEU A 294 -19.76 1.35 8.68
N ALA A 295 -19.15 1.53 7.51
CA ALA A 295 -19.66 2.43 6.47
C ALA A 295 -21.05 2.05 5.94
N LEU A 296 -21.41 0.76 5.99
CA LEU A 296 -22.69 0.24 5.53
C LEU A 296 -23.70 -0.01 6.67
N GLY A 297 -23.40 0.40 7.90
CA GLY A 297 -24.30 0.26 9.05
C GLY A 297 -24.39 -1.17 9.64
N GLU A 298 -23.50 -2.06 9.24
CA GLU A 298 -23.42 -3.47 9.67
C GLU A 298 -22.67 -3.63 11.00
N THR A 299 -23.16 -2.91 12.01
CA THR A 299 -22.49 -2.72 13.31
C THR A 299 -22.19 -4.03 14.05
N ALA A 300 -23.05 -5.04 13.93
CA ALA A 300 -22.82 -6.36 14.53
C ALA A 300 -21.66 -7.12 13.89
N ARG A 301 -21.54 -7.07 12.55
CA ARG A 301 -20.42 -7.68 11.81
C ARG A 301 -19.13 -6.90 12.05
N ALA A 302 -19.21 -5.57 12.03
CA ALA A 302 -18.10 -4.68 12.36
C ALA A 302 -17.55 -4.96 13.77
N THR A 303 -18.42 -5.10 14.77
CA THR A 303 -18.01 -5.38 16.16
C THR A 303 -17.22 -6.68 16.25
N LYS A 304 -17.70 -7.76 15.62
CA LYS A 304 -16.97 -9.04 15.59
C LYS A 304 -15.62 -8.94 14.89
N ALA A 305 -15.54 -8.20 13.78
CA ALA A 305 -14.29 -7.99 13.06
C ALA A 305 -13.29 -7.19 13.91
N LEU A 306 -13.75 -6.14 14.60
CA LEU A 306 -12.93 -5.35 15.52
C LEU A 306 -12.45 -6.18 16.72
N ASP A 307 -13.33 -6.99 17.31
CA ASP A 307 -12.98 -7.85 18.44
C ASP A 307 -11.96 -8.94 18.03
N TYR A 308 -12.09 -9.49 16.82
CA TYR A 308 -11.06 -10.33 16.23
C TYR A 308 -9.73 -9.59 16.15
N LEU A 309 -9.69 -8.39 15.56
CA LEU A 309 -8.45 -7.62 15.42
C LEU A 309 -7.81 -7.30 16.78
N VAL A 310 -8.60 -6.93 17.78
CA VAL A 310 -8.13 -6.72 19.16
C VAL A 310 -7.51 -8.00 19.72
N SER A 311 -8.12 -9.17 19.48
CA SER A 311 -7.57 -10.46 19.94
C SER A 311 -6.24 -10.84 19.25
N ARG A 312 -5.98 -10.30 18.06
CA ARG A 312 -4.73 -10.48 17.31
C ARG A 312 -3.67 -9.43 17.62
N GLN A 313 -4.05 -8.33 18.26
CA GLN A 313 -3.13 -7.27 18.61
C GLN A 313 -2.14 -7.76 19.68
N ARG A 314 -0.86 -7.58 19.38
CA ARG A 314 0.25 -7.96 20.26
C ARG A 314 0.41 -6.97 21.41
N ALA A 315 1.21 -7.35 22.40
CA ALA A 315 1.51 -6.49 23.55
C ALA A 315 2.23 -5.19 23.15
N ASP A 316 3.03 -5.22 22.08
CA ASP A 316 3.70 -4.06 21.48
C ASP A 316 2.77 -3.24 20.56
N GLY A 317 1.49 -3.60 20.47
CA GLY A 317 0.48 -2.90 19.68
C GLY A 317 0.39 -3.32 18.21
N ALA A 318 1.36 -4.10 17.73
CA ALA A 318 1.42 -4.52 16.34
C ALA A 318 0.40 -5.60 15.99
N LEU A 319 0.06 -5.65 14.70
CA LEU A 319 -0.60 -6.79 14.07
C LEU A 319 0.34 -7.43 13.04
N THR A 320 0.11 -8.71 12.78
CA THR A 320 0.85 -9.51 11.79
C THR A 320 -0.09 -9.88 10.64
N ASN A 321 0.40 -9.88 9.41
CA ASN A 321 -0.39 -10.43 8.30
C ASN A 321 -0.48 -11.96 8.36
N ALA A 322 -1.35 -12.56 7.54
CA ALA A 322 -1.46 -14.01 7.45
C ALA A 322 -0.27 -14.68 6.73
N SER A 323 0.49 -13.91 5.94
CA SER A 323 1.62 -14.39 5.13
C SER A 323 2.86 -14.80 5.94
N GLY A 324 2.90 -14.47 7.24
CA GLY A 324 3.99 -14.84 8.13
C GLY A 324 5.19 -13.89 8.11
N GLU A 325 5.04 -12.68 7.56
CA GLU A 325 6.10 -11.65 7.51
C GLU A 325 6.34 -10.99 8.88
N GLY A 326 5.52 -11.35 9.87
CA GLY A 326 5.60 -10.85 11.23
C GLY A 326 4.87 -9.51 11.42
N ALA A 327 5.21 -8.84 12.51
CA ALA A 327 4.62 -7.56 12.90
C ALA A 327 5.08 -6.46 11.95
N ASN A 328 4.14 -5.81 11.27
CA ASN A 328 4.45 -4.86 10.21
C ASN A 328 3.56 -3.61 10.24
N ALA A 329 4.04 -2.54 9.59
CA ALA A 329 3.41 -1.24 9.57
C ALA A 329 2.11 -1.19 8.75
N ASN A 330 2.00 -1.95 7.64
CA ASN A 330 0.81 -1.95 6.78
C ASN A 330 -0.40 -2.54 7.49
N THR A 331 -0.28 -3.79 7.98
CA THR A 331 -1.36 -4.47 8.70
C THR A 331 -1.74 -3.71 9.96
N THR A 332 -0.76 -3.20 10.70
CA THR A 332 -1.03 -2.39 11.90
C THR A 332 -1.69 -1.06 11.52
N GLY A 333 -1.31 -0.44 10.41
CA GLY A 333 -1.89 0.79 9.89
C GLY A 333 -3.36 0.63 9.52
N VAL A 334 -3.71 -0.36 8.69
CA VAL A 334 -5.10 -0.59 8.30
C VAL A 334 -5.96 -1.02 9.50
N ALA A 335 -5.40 -1.79 10.43
CA ALA A 335 -6.07 -2.10 11.69
C ALA A 335 -6.29 -0.86 12.57
N ALA A 336 -5.33 0.07 12.63
CA ALA A 336 -5.48 1.34 13.33
C ALA A 336 -6.61 2.19 12.73
N GLN A 337 -6.73 2.24 11.39
CA GLN A 337 -7.87 2.88 10.71
C GLN A 337 -9.20 2.28 11.16
N ALA A 338 -9.30 0.94 11.17
CA ALA A 338 -10.51 0.24 11.62
C ALA A 338 -10.81 0.49 13.11
N PHE A 339 -9.80 0.45 13.98
CA PHE A 339 -9.95 0.74 15.41
C PHE A 339 -10.43 2.16 15.65
N ALA A 340 -9.86 3.15 14.96
CA ALA A 340 -10.28 4.54 15.06
C ALA A 340 -11.74 4.69 14.63
N LEU A 341 -12.07 4.21 13.44
CA LEU A 341 -13.43 4.28 12.88
C LEU A 341 -14.47 3.58 13.77
N GLY A 342 -14.07 2.49 14.42
CA GLY A 342 -14.91 1.67 15.30
C GLY A 342 -14.88 2.04 16.79
N GLY A 343 -14.24 3.17 17.17
CA GLY A 343 -14.15 3.64 18.56
C GLY A 343 -13.44 2.67 19.51
N ARG A 344 -12.37 2.00 19.05
CA ARG A 344 -11.52 1.11 19.84
C ARG A 344 -10.25 1.83 20.30
N ASP A 345 -10.42 2.93 21.03
CA ASP A 345 -9.37 3.91 21.35
C ASP A 345 -8.09 3.28 21.94
N ILE A 346 -8.22 2.33 22.88
CA ILE A 346 -7.05 1.68 23.50
C ILE A 346 -6.27 0.85 22.47
N ALA A 347 -6.97 0.12 21.59
CA ALA A 347 -6.33 -0.68 20.56
C ALA A 347 -5.70 0.23 19.50
N TYR A 348 -6.39 1.30 19.15
CA TYR A 348 -5.87 2.35 18.27
C TYR A 348 -4.56 2.95 18.80
N LEU A 349 -4.52 3.42 20.05
CA LEU A 349 -3.33 4.06 20.63
C LEU A 349 -2.12 3.12 20.65
N LYS A 350 -2.34 1.84 20.98
CA LYS A 350 -1.27 0.83 20.90
C LYS A 350 -0.75 0.64 19.47
N ALA A 351 -1.65 0.61 18.48
CA ALA A 351 -1.27 0.48 17.08
C ALA A 351 -0.49 1.73 16.60
N ALA A 352 -0.93 2.93 16.99
CA ALA A 352 -0.24 4.19 16.73
C ALA A 352 1.17 4.22 17.35
N ASP A 353 1.31 3.79 18.62
CA ASP A 353 2.61 3.67 19.29
C ASP A 353 3.57 2.75 18.53
N PHE A 354 3.08 1.59 18.07
CA PHE A 354 3.87 0.68 17.24
C PHE A 354 4.31 1.34 15.94
N ILE A 355 3.39 1.99 15.21
CA ILE A 355 3.69 2.69 13.95
C ILE A 355 4.76 3.77 14.16
N VAL A 356 4.64 4.58 15.21
CA VAL A 356 5.62 5.62 15.55
C VAL A 356 6.98 5.02 15.92
N SER A 357 7.02 3.82 16.51
CA SER A 357 8.27 3.13 16.83
C SER A 357 9.08 2.72 15.60
N LEU A 358 8.42 2.59 14.44
CA LEU A 358 9.03 2.26 13.15
C LEU A 358 9.47 3.50 12.36
N GLN A 359 9.08 4.69 12.79
CA GLN A 359 9.36 5.93 12.08
C GLN A 359 10.84 6.32 12.19
N TRP A 360 11.43 6.65 11.05
CA TRP A 360 12.78 7.22 10.97
C TRP A 360 12.78 8.69 11.40
N LYS A 361 13.61 9.03 12.38
CA LYS A 361 13.68 10.37 12.96
C LYS A 361 15.05 10.99 12.70
N CYS A 362 15.61 11.72 13.67
CA CYS A 362 16.86 12.45 13.50
C CYS A 362 18.09 11.55 13.32
N GLU A 363 17.96 10.24 13.55
CA GLU A 363 19.01 9.25 13.34
C GLU A 363 19.33 8.97 11.86
N VAL A 364 18.49 9.44 10.91
CA VAL A 364 18.72 9.25 9.47
C VAL A 364 18.93 10.59 8.73
N ALA A 365 19.43 10.49 7.49
CA ALA A 365 19.55 11.62 6.58
C ALA A 365 18.18 12.30 6.34
N THR A 366 18.21 13.62 6.12
CA THR A 366 17.01 14.47 5.99
C THR A 366 15.96 13.94 5.02
N GLN A 367 16.37 13.36 3.88
CA GLN A 367 15.44 12.84 2.87
C GLN A 367 14.62 11.61 3.31
N TYR A 368 15.02 10.92 4.38
CA TYR A 368 14.35 9.71 4.86
C TYR A 368 13.54 9.94 6.14
N ARG A 369 13.66 11.12 6.76
CA ARG A 369 12.98 11.42 8.02
C ARG A 369 11.47 11.46 7.82
N GLY A 370 10.74 10.91 8.78
CA GLY A 370 9.29 10.75 8.73
C GLY A 370 8.83 9.46 8.07
N GLY A 371 9.67 8.83 7.22
CA GLY A 371 9.35 7.53 6.62
C GLY A 371 9.19 6.44 7.67
N ILE A 372 8.28 5.50 7.43
CA ILE A 372 7.92 4.43 8.36
C ILE A 372 8.45 3.11 7.78
N ALA A 373 9.38 2.47 8.50
CA ALA A 373 9.92 1.18 8.09
C ALA A 373 8.82 0.10 8.09
N PHE A 374 8.90 -0.87 7.18
CA PHE A 374 7.90 -1.95 7.08
C PHE A 374 7.84 -2.80 8.35
N THR A 375 8.99 -3.21 8.88
CA THR A 375 9.11 -3.89 10.18
C THR A 375 10.25 -3.28 11.01
N SER A 376 10.36 -3.69 12.28
CA SER A 376 11.48 -3.30 13.14
C SER A 376 12.84 -3.73 12.59
N ALA A 377 12.90 -4.85 11.86
CA ALA A 377 14.11 -5.33 11.21
C ALA A 377 14.52 -4.48 9.99
N ASN A 378 13.57 -3.76 9.38
CA ASN A 378 13.82 -2.90 8.22
C ASN A 378 14.20 -1.46 8.59
N ARG A 379 14.47 -1.16 9.88
CA ARG A 379 14.78 0.22 10.31
C ARG A 379 16.15 0.74 9.85
N THR A 380 17.07 -0.11 9.42
CA THR A 380 18.35 0.37 8.87
C THR A 380 18.13 0.91 7.45
N ILE A 381 18.70 2.08 7.12
CA ILE A 381 18.61 2.62 5.77
C ILE A 381 19.42 1.77 4.79
N SER A 382 18.73 1.19 3.81
CA SER A 382 19.25 0.53 2.62
C SER A 382 18.26 0.76 1.48
N THR A 383 18.67 0.56 0.23
CA THR A 383 17.77 0.72 -0.93
C THR A 383 16.49 -0.09 -0.77
N SER A 384 16.60 -1.38 -0.46
CA SER A 384 15.46 -2.27 -0.27
C SER A 384 14.57 -1.87 0.93
N ASN A 385 15.15 -1.38 2.02
CA ASN A 385 14.35 -0.95 3.17
C ASN A 385 13.64 0.38 2.91
N VAL A 386 14.23 1.29 2.12
CA VAL A 386 13.57 2.52 1.67
C VAL A 386 12.42 2.20 0.72
N GLU A 387 12.60 1.30 -0.23
CA GLU A 387 11.52 0.84 -1.12
C GLU A 387 10.35 0.25 -0.33
N GLN A 388 10.63 -0.59 0.68
CA GLN A 388 9.61 -1.13 1.58
C GLN A 388 8.95 -0.02 2.41
N ALA A 389 9.69 0.97 2.89
CA ALA A 389 9.13 2.09 3.64
C ALA A 389 8.21 2.97 2.78
N ILE A 390 8.54 3.21 1.51
CA ILE A 390 7.67 3.94 0.56
C ILE A 390 6.32 3.22 0.40
N ARG A 391 6.31 1.88 0.45
CA ARG A 391 5.09 1.04 0.39
C ARG A 391 4.33 0.97 1.71
N ALA A 392 5.05 0.99 2.82
CA ALA A 392 4.46 0.88 4.14
C ALA A 392 3.87 2.19 4.66
N THR A 393 4.55 3.30 4.37
CA THR A 393 4.24 4.60 4.95
C THR A 393 2.80 5.06 4.67
N PRO A 394 2.24 4.96 3.45
CA PRO A 394 0.89 5.48 3.17
C PRO A 394 -0.20 4.92 4.09
N GLN A 395 -0.32 3.58 4.17
CA GLN A 395 -1.34 2.94 4.99
C GLN A 395 -1.08 3.12 6.50
N ALA A 396 0.20 3.12 6.89
CA ALA A 396 0.61 3.37 8.27
C ALA A 396 0.27 4.80 8.71
N VAL A 397 0.49 5.81 7.86
CA VAL A 397 0.19 7.21 8.15
C VAL A 397 -1.31 7.44 8.23
N LEU A 398 -2.08 6.92 7.28
CA LEU A 398 -3.54 7.03 7.31
C LEU A 398 -4.11 6.49 8.64
N GLY A 399 -3.57 5.36 9.12
CA GLY A 399 -3.91 4.80 10.43
C GLY A 399 -3.36 5.60 11.62
N LEU A 400 -2.14 6.14 11.54
CA LEU A 400 -1.50 6.92 12.61
C LEU A 400 -2.27 8.20 12.99
N VAL A 401 -2.98 8.77 12.03
CA VAL A 401 -3.77 10.00 12.22
C VAL A 401 -5.27 9.71 12.32
N ALA A 402 -5.64 8.49 12.72
CA ALA A 402 -7.04 8.07 12.88
C ALA A 402 -7.91 8.27 11.62
N GLY A 403 -7.30 8.34 10.44
CA GLY A 403 -8.01 8.41 9.18
C GLY A 403 -8.62 7.06 8.78
N SER A 404 -9.52 7.06 7.80
CA SER A 404 -10.14 5.85 7.29
C SER A 404 -10.58 6.03 5.83
N LEU A 405 -10.69 4.94 5.08
CA LEU A 405 -11.07 4.99 3.67
C LEU A 405 -12.49 5.52 3.43
N PRO A 406 -13.51 5.18 4.25
CA PRO A 406 -14.84 5.76 4.09
C PRO A 406 -14.87 7.28 4.27
N THR A 407 -14.08 7.81 5.22
CA THR A 407 -14.24 9.20 5.68
C THR A 407 -13.20 10.19 5.14
N VAL A 408 -12.04 9.74 4.67
CA VAL A 408 -10.96 10.65 4.22
C VAL A 408 -11.40 11.52 3.04
N ASP A 409 -11.13 12.82 3.09
CA ASP A 409 -11.38 13.79 2.03
C ASP A 409 -10.30 14.88 2.02
N ASN A 410 -10.33 15.75 1.01
CA ASN A 410 -9.35 16.82 0.85
C ASN A 410 -9.82 18.18 1.41
N ASP A 411 -10.87 18.22 2.23
CA ASP A 411 -11.42 19.47 2.75
C ASP A 411 -10.47 20.06 3.80
N GLY A 412 -10.06 21.32 3.58
CA GLY A 412 -9.21 22.04 4.55
C GLY A 412 -7.75 21.60 4.58
N VAL A 413 -7.31 20.70 3.69
CA VAL A 413 -5.93 20.23 3.61
C VAL A 413 -4.97 21.39 3.30
N VAL A 414 -3.96 21.57 4.16
CA VAL A 414 -2.94 22.61 3.97
C VAL A 414 -2.04 22.24 2.79
N ALA A 415 -1.75 23.22 1.92
CA ALA A 415 -0.99 23.00 0.68
C ALA A 415 0.42 22.44 0.89
N THR A 416 1.10 22.83 1.97
CA THR A 416 2.51 22.51 2.26
C THR A 416 2.65 21.44 3.34
N THR A 417 3.74 20.68 3.31
CA THR A 417 4.17 19.78 4.41
C THR A 417 5.26 20.40 5.27
N THR A 418 5.49 19.85 6.46
CA THR A 418 6.53 20.32 7.40
C THR A 418 7.59 19.24 7.62
N ALA A 419 8.84 19.56 7.31
CA ALA A 419 9.98 18.68 7.57
C ALA A 419 10.22 18.52 9.09
N GLN A 420 10.68 17.34 9.50
CA GLN A 420 11.10 17.14 10.88
C GLN A 420 12.34 17.98 11.22
N PRO A 421 12.24 18.94 12.16
CA PRO A 421 13.40 19.69 12.59
C PRO A 421 14.30 18.81 13.44
N CYS A 422 15.60 18.83 13.17
CA CYS A 422 16.62 18.22 14.00
C CYS A 422 17.72 19.25 14.22
N ALA A 423 18.16 19.42 15.47
CA ALA A 423 19.31 20.27 15.75
C ALA A 423 20.52 19.75 14.97
N ALA A 424 21.25 20.65 14.29
CA ALA A 424 22.56 20.30 13.79
C ALA A 424 23.43 19.85 14.97
N PRO A 425 24.23 18.77 14.86
CA PRO A 425 25.16 18.43 15.92
C PRO A 425 26.05 19.64 16.16
N THR A 426 25.95 20.23 17.35
CA THR A 426 26.79 21.34 17.75
C THR A 426 28.21 20.81 17.84
N THR A 427 29.01 21.01 16.80
CA THR A 427 30.45 20.86 16.91
C THR A 427 30.94 22.00 17.79
N THR A 428 30.91 21.80 19.10
CA THR A 428 31.72 22.59 20.02
C THR A 428 33.17 22.26 19.70
N THR A 429 33.75 22.99 18.75
CA THR A 429 35.20 23.14 18.65
C THR A 429 35.62 23.84 19.93
N SER A 430 35.97 23.05 20.95
CA SER A 430 36.72 23.56 22.07
C SER A 430 38.08 23.96 21.53
N THR A 431 38.24 25.22 21.15
CA THR A 431 39.56 25.83 21.02
C THR A 431 40.21 25.70 22.40
N PRO A 432 41.31 24.96 22.55
CA PRO A 432 42.01 24.89 23.82
C PRO A 432 42.47 26.30 24.14
N THR A 433 41.83 26.95 25.11
CA THR A 433 42.33 28.19 25.66
C THR A 433 43.58 27.81 26.46
N SER A 434 44.74 28.21 25.94
CA SER A 434 46.00 28.15 26.67
C SER A 434 45.87 29.06 27.90
N THR A 435 45.59 28.46 29.05
CA THR A 435 45.69 29.15 30.33
C THR A 435 47.17 29.27 30.67
N GLY A 436 47.69 30.49 30.64
CA GLY A 436 49.06 30.81 31.04
C GLY A 436 49.33 30.33 32.47
N THR A 437 50.44 29.61 32.62
CA THR A 437 50.98 29.16 33.91
C THR A 437 51.42 30.38 34.73
N SER A 438 50.71 30.66 35.83
CA SER A 438 51.25 31.48 36.92
C SER A 438 51.64 30.59 38.09
N THR A 439 52.94 30.48 38.31
CA THR A 439 53.59 29.84 39.45
C THR A 439 53.20 30.52 40.77
N PRO A 440 52.71 29.80 41.79
CA PRO A 440 52.72 30.29 43.16
C PRO A 440 53.92 29.70 43.91
N THR A 441 54.79 30.57 44.39
CA THR A 441 55.78 30.28 45.43
C THR A 441 55.08 30.31 46.79
N GLY A 442 55.20 29.25 47.58
CA GLY A 442 54.59 29.21 48.92
C GLY A 442 55.01 27.99 49.72
N THR A 443 56.05 28.18 50.53
CA THR A 443 56.57 27.31 51.59
C THR A 443 55.54 26.94 52.66
N GLY A 444 55.51 25.67 53.07
CA GLY A 444 54.71 25.23 54.22
C GLY A 444 55.03 23.79 54.65
N THR A 445 55.85 23.68 55.69
CA THR A 445 56.18 22.50 56.50
C THR A 445 54.96 21.80 57.10
N GLY A 446 54.96 20.46 57.13
CA GLY A 446 54.00 19.67 57.89
C GLY A 446 54.24 18.16 57.78
N SER A 447 54.73 17.58 58.87
CA SER A 447 55.09 16.16 59.06
C SER A 447 53.91 15.35 59.64
N SER A 448 53.70 14.11 59.17
CA SER A 448 53.39 12.95 60.03
C SER A 448 53.32 11.63 59.24
N THR A 449 53.93 10.61 59.84
CA THR A 449 54.24 9.25 59.36
C THR A 449 53.06 8.24 59.56
N PRO A 450 53.21 6.90 59.41
CA PRO A 450 52.32 6.07 58.61
C PRO A 450 51.41 5.14 59.45
N THR A 451 50.45 4.45 58.82
CA THR A 451 49.83 3.26 59.44
C THR A 451 49.48 2.20 58.41
N THR A 452 49.88 0.98 58.74
CA THR A 452 49.83 -0.26 57.95
C THR A 452 48.59 -1.13 58.28
N GLY A 453 47.95 -1.65 57.21
CA GLY A 453 47.39 -3.02 57.09
C GLY A 453 45.93 -3.28 57.53
N PRO A 454 45.31 -4.44 57.16
CA PRO A 454 45.69 -5.45 56.16
C PRO A 454 44.58 -5.87 55.15
N SER A 455 45.05 -6.44 54.04
CA SER A 455 44.55 -7.55 53.20
C SER A 455 43.08 -8.03 53.31
N THR A 456 42.39 -8.11 52.16
CA THR A 456 41.78 -9.38 51.70
C THR A 456 41.80 -9.49 50.17
N THR A 457 42.14 -10.71 49.77
CA THR A 457 42.31 -11.34 48.46
C THR A 457 41.03 -11.49 47.64
N SER A 458 41.10 -11.24 46.33
CA SER A 458 40.62 -12.19 45.30
C SER A 458 41.31 -11.88 43.96
N GLY A 459 41.81 -12.92 43.31
CA GLY A 459 42.74 -12.87 42.20
C GLY A 459 42.14 -12.60 40.81
N PRO A 460 42.97 -12.77 39.76
CA PRO A 460 42.83 -12.12 38.46
C PRO A 460 42.06 -12.97 37.45
N SER A 461 41.40 -12.31 36.49
CA SER A 461 41.05 -12.94 35.22
C SER A 461 41.51 -12.09 34.04
N THR A 462 42.41 -12.71 33.28
CA THR A 462 43.00 -12.31 32.00
C THR A 462 41.93 -12.11 30.92
N PRO A 463 42.17 -11.28 29.88
CA PRO A 463 41.26 -11.15 28.75
C PRO A 463 41.39 -12.37 27.83
N ALA A 464 40.34 -13.19 27.72
CA ALA A 464 40.08 -14.03 26.55
C ALA A 464 39.15 -13.21 25.65
N GLY A 465 39.43 -12.96 24.38
CA GLY A 465 39.87 -13.90 23.35
C GLY A 465 38.79 -13.85 22.28
N SER A 466 39.15 -13.38 21.09
CA SER A 466 38.27 -13.23 19.93
C SER A 466 37.48 -14.51 19.66
N GLY A 467 36.16 -14.47 19.88
CA GLY A 467 35.23 -15.54 19.52
C GLY A 467 34.45 -15.15 18.27
N LEU A 468 34.77 -15.77 17.14
CA LEU A 468 33.98 -15.72 15.92
C LEU A 468 32.56 -16.28 16.18
N ALA A 469 31.57 -15.68 15.54
CA ALA A 469 30.17 -16.09 15.61
C ALA A 469 30.01 -17.58 15.28
N TYR A 470 29.42 -18.33 16.22
CA TYR A 470 28.90 -19.67 15.99
C TYR A 470 27.57 -19.55 15.24
N THR A 471 27.61 -19.57 13.91
CA THR A 471 26.41 -19.75 13.07
C THR A 471 26.33 -21.22 12.64
N GLY A 472 25.77 -22.07 13.51
CA GLY A 472 25.49 -23.46 13.20
C GLY A 472 23.99 -23.74 13.20
N ALA A 473 23.30 -23.49 12.09
CA ALA A 473 22.00 -24.12 11.85
C ALA A 473 22.25 -25.60 11.53
N SER A 474 21.50 -26.53 12.14
CA SER A 474 21.74 -27.97 11.96
C SER A 474 21.54 -28.37 10.48
N PRO A 475 22.51 -29.03 9.83
CA PRO A 475 22.39 -29.38 8.41
C PRO A 475 21.46 -30.58 8.16
N PHE A 476 20.91 -31.21 9.19
CA PHE A 476 20.13 -32.44 9.08
C PHE A 476 18.80 -32.28 8.34
N MET A 477 18.06 -31.19 8.56
CA MET A 477 16.82 -30.91 7.83
C MET A 477 17.03 -30.62 6.33
N PRO A 478 17.98 -29.75 5.91
CA PRO A 478 18.20 -29.55 4.48
C PRO A 478 18.77 -30.79 3.78
N LEU A 479 19.62 -31.59 4.46
CA LEU A 479 20.13 -32.86 3.89
C LEU A 479 19.04 -33.91 3.69
N THR A 480 18.10 -34.04 4.64
CA THR A 480 16.99 -35.01 4.51
C THR A 480 16.04 -34.64 3.38
N ILE A 481 15.74 -33.35 3.20
CA ILE A 481 14.94 -32.85 2.07
C ILE A 481 15.67 -33.11 0.74
N ALA A 482 16.97 -32.84 0.66
CA ALA A 482 17.77 -33.10 -0.54
C ALA A 482 17.77 -34.58 -0.94
N VAL A 483 17.89 -35.49 0.03
CA VAL A 483 17.85 -36.95 -0.21
C VAL A 483 16.46 -37.39 -0.70
N LEU A 484 15.37 -36.87 -0.10
CA LEU A 484 14.00 -37.19 -0.54
C LEU A 484 13.73 -36.73 -1.98
N LEU A 485 14.23 -35.56 -2.37
CA LEU A 485 14.09 -35.04 -3.74
C LEU A 485 14.89 -35.88 -4.75
N LEU A 486 16.09 -36.33 -4.39
CA LEU A 486 16.88 -37.23 -5.23
C LEU A 486 16.18 -38.59 -5.43
N LEU A 487 15.56 -39.14 -4.38
CA LEU A 487 14.82 -40.40 -4.47
C LEU A 487 13.55 -40.25 -5.33
N ALA A 488 12.83 -39.12 -5.22
CA ALA A 488 11.68 -38.83 -6.07
C ALA A 488 12.06 -38.65 -7.55
N GLY A 489 13.19 -37.98 -7.81
CA GLY A 489 13.77 -37.86 -9.16
C GLY A 489 14.17 -39.22 -9.76
N ALA A 490 14.81 -40.09 -8.97
CA ALA A 490 15.15 -41.43 -9.42
C ALA A 490 13.91 -42.29 -9.73
N ALA A 491 12.85 -42.18 -8.90
CA ALA A 491 11.60 -42.90 -9.11
C ALA A 491 10.87 -42.46 -10.40
N THR A 492 10.85 -41.15 -10.70
CA THR A 492 10.23 -40.63 -11.94
C THR A 492 10.97 -41.08 -13.21
N ILE A 493 12.30 -41.16 -13.16
CA ILE A 493 13.13 -41.70 -14.26
C ILE A 493 12.86 -43.20 -14.47
N LEU A 494 12.71 -43.97 -13.39
CA LEU A 494 12.41 -45.41 -13.49
C LEU A 494 11.00 -45.67 -14.06
N VAL A 495 10.02 -44.83 -13.70
CA VAL A 495 8.65 -44.92 -14.24
C VAL A 495 8.59 -44.51 -15.71
N SER A 496 9.35 -43.48 -16.12
CA SER A 496 9.40 -43.05 -17.52
C SER A 496 10.08 -44.09 -18.42
N ARG A 497 11.15 -44.74 -17.93
CA ARG A 497 11.83 -45.82 -18.67
C ARG A 497 10.98 -47.10 -18.81
N ARG A 498 10.09 -47.39 -17.85
CA ARG A 498 9.15 -48.53 -17.96
C ARG A 498 8.00 -48.30 -18.93
N ARG A 499 7.65 -47.04 -19.24
CA ARG A 499 6.58 -46.72 -20.20
C ARG A 499 7.06 -46.69 -21.67
N GLY A 500 8.37 -46.63 -21.90
CA GLY A 500 8.97 -46.64 -23.25
C GLY A 500 9.12 -48.01 -23.90
N THR A 501 8.78 -49.12 -23.23
CA THR A 501 8.94 -50.50 -23.76
C THR A 501 7.65 -51.11 -24.32
N HIS A 502 6.57 -50.34 -24.46
CA HIS A 502 5.29 -50.80 -25.04
C HIS A 502 4.73 -49.88 -26.14
N GLN A 503 5.61 -49.29 -26.95
CA GLN A 503 5.24 -48.73 -28.26
C GLN A 503 5.98 -49.45 -29.37
#